data_AF-A0AAU5SYC7-F1
#
_entry.id   AF-A0AAU5SYC7-F1
#
_cell.length_a   1.000
_cell.length_b   1.000
_cell.length_c   1.000
_cell.angle_alpha   90.00
_cell.angle_beta   90.00
_cell.angle_gamma   90.00
#
_symmetry.space_group_name_H-M   'P 1'
#
loop_
_entity.id
_entity.type
_entity.pdbx_description
1 polymer ?
#
loop_
_entity_poly.entity_id
_entity_poly.type
_entity_poly.pdbx_seq_one_letter_code
_entity_poly.pdbx_strand_id
1 'polypeptide(L)'
;MRKINTLIPERGRPDSAALHAHDPDALARYVLDTGNVWWRRRTCAGALAGRVPETRVAGLIDRIRDEDETAEVRIALLDLLAGRTELLPWLRGEEQRGDGSYGVAEAVLKARGLLGDRTAAAALSTLAASPWQRWREIGEAGLDGLVECHGVDEVLAELGEDRPEDRRFALRTRHRAGRDVTPYLADPDRGVAHLAQSLVADPDRLRSFLDGAPAPEAAVRAACALHQLTEDAAQTRRIDERLGSPRTEVDRLDEELRRAIVHEYAPWCERQSDPRWRLEALCTDPPAHPDPPTQLARATAAMTAAGLAPGPAVSAGDHHRQGDGTYHVIPCGDEEIHVSTLGRFVTGHDDRHPARQALEEAGFRWIDGTTGGIRVTGLCVYHFGAREPLDVDTLLFYWQD
;
A
#
# COMPACT_ATOMS: atom_id res chain seq x y z
N MET A 1 -38.15 -19.23 15.41
CA MET A 1 -37.15 -18.59 14.51
C MET A 1 -36.73 -17.26 15.10
N ARG A 2 -35.43 -17.00 15.30
CA ARG A 2 -34.94 -15.66 15.64
C ARG A 2 -35.13 -14.72 14.44
N LYS A 3 -35.54 -13.47 14.68
CA LYS A 3 -35.68 -12.46 13.62
C LYS A 3 -34.29 -12.06 13.13
N ILE A 4 -34.08 -11.89 11.82
CA ILE A 4 -32.77 -11.52 11.25
C ILE A 4 -32.19 -10.25 11.91
N ASN A 5 -33.03 -9.26 12.24
CA ASN A 5 -32.62 -8.05 12.96
C ASN A 5 -32.00 -8.32 14.34
N THR A 6 -32.31 -9.44 14.98
CA THR A 6 -31.69 -9.85 16.26
C THR A 6 -30.35 -10.54 16.09
N LEU A 7 -30.08 -11.08 14.90
CA LEU A 7 -28.79 -11.67 14.53
C LEU A 7 -27.81 -10.63 14.00
N ILE A 8 -28.34 -9.49 13.52
CA ILE A 8 -27.56 -8.35 13.02
C ILE A 8 -28.01 -7.08 13.79
N PRO A 9 -27.62 -6.96 15.07
CA PRO A 9 -28.03 -5.83 15.90
C PRO A 9 -27.45 -4.51 15.37
N GLU A 10 -28.07 -3.37 15.73
CA GLU A 10 -27.57 -2.03 15.36
C GLU A 10 -26.21 -1.71 16.01
N ARG A 11 -25.97 -2.27 17.19
CA ARG A 11 -24.69 -2.16 17.91
C ARG A 11 -24.23 -3.56 18.28
N GLY A 12 -22.95 -3.85 18.03
CA GLY A 12 -22.35 -5.15 18.29
C GLY A 12 -22.06 -5.94 17.01
N ARG A 13 -21.47 -7.12 17.17
CA ARG A 13 -21.06 -7.98 16.05
C ARG A 13 -22.23 -8.83 15.55
N PRO A 14 -22.41 -9.02 14.23
CA PRO A 14 -23.36 -9.98 13.69
C PRO A 14 -23.07 -11.41 14.16
N ASP A 15 -24.12 -12.16 14.50
CA ASP A 15 -24.03 -13.59 14.80
C ASP A 15 -23.94 -14.39 13.48
N SER A 16 -22.73 -14.44 12.92
CA SER A 16 -22.46 -15.03 11.61
C SER A 16 -22.80 -16.52 11.55
N ALA A 17 -22.58 -17.25 12.65
CA ALA A 17 -22.91 -18.67 12.74
C ALA A 17 -24.42 -18.88 12.71
N ALA A 18 -25.19 -18.10 13.47
CA ALA A 18 -26.63 -18.18 13.44
C ALA A 18 -27.24 -17.73 12.11
N LEU A 19 -26.62 -16.76 11.42
CA LEU A 19 -27.02 -16.37 10.07
C LEU A 19 -26.77 -17.48 9.06
N HIS A 20 -25.61 -18.14 9.12
CA HIS A 20 -25.30 -19.28 8.24
C HIS A 20 -26.26 -20.45 8.46
N ALA A 21 -26.71 -20.68 9.70
CA ALA A 21 -27.72 -21.68 10.04
C ALA A 21 -29.18 -21.25 9.78
N HIS A 22 -29.43 -19.98 9.42
CA HIS A 22 -30.79 -19.48 9.14
C HIS A 22 -31.29 -19.96 7.78
N ASP A 23 -32.60 -19.92 7.57
CA ASP A 23 -33.23 -20.31 6.31
C ASP A 23 -32.72 -19.44 5.14
N PRO A 24 -32.12 -20.04 4.09
CA PRO A 24 -31.59 -19.29 2.96
C PRO A 24 -32.68 -18.55 2.16
N ASP A 25 -33.92 -19.05 2.10
CA ASP A 25 -35.01 -18.31 1.43
C ASP A 25 -35.39 -17.05 2.21
N ALA A 26 -35.48 -17.13 3.53
CA ALA A 26 -35.70 -15.97 4.39
C ALA A 26 -34.59 -14.92 4.27
N LEU A 27 -33.32 -15.35 4.21
CA LEU A 27 -32.19 -14.45 4.00
C LEU A 27 -32.21 -13.81 2.61
N ALA A 28 -32.47 -14.58 1.55
CA ALA A 28 -32.57 -14.03 0.21
C ALA A 28 -33.70 -13.00 0.10
N ARG A 29 -34.87 -13.27 0.69
CA ARG A 29 -35.96 -12.27 0.78
C ARG A 29 -35.55 -11.02 1.54
N TYR A 30 -34.79 -11.15 2.62
CA TYR A 30 -34.28 -10.02 3.39
C TYR A 30 -33.33 -9.15 2.56
N VAL A 31 -32.46 -9.78 1.76
CA VAL A 31 -31.54 -9.09 0.84
C VAL A 31 -32.31 -8.36 -0.27
N LEU A 32 -33.38 -8.95 -0.79
CA LEU A 32 -34.19 -8.35 -1.87
C LEU A 32 -35.06 -7.18 -1.43
N ASP A 33 -35.41 -7.11 -0.15
CA ASP A 33 -36.26 -6.05 0.40
C ASP A 33 -35.45 -4.76 0.65
N THR A 34 -35.65 -3.77 -0.24
CA THR A 34 -35.00 -2.46 -0.21
C THR A 34 -35.42 -1.60 0.97
N GLY A 35 -36.48 -1.97 1.71
CA GLY A 35 -36.84 -1.34 2.98
C GLY A 35 -35.85 -1.66 4.10
N ASN A 36 -35.00 -2.69 3.94
CA ASN A 36 -33.96 -3.02 4.91
C ASN A 36 -32.68 -2.19 4.63
N VAL A 37 -31.99 -1.81 5.70
CA VAL A 37 -30.73 -1.05 5.61
C VAL A 37 -29.61 -1.87 4.95
N TRP A 38 -28.84 -1.21 4.08
CA TRP A 38 -27.86 -1.85 3.18
C TRP A 38 -26.83 -2.72 3.91
N TRP A 39 -26.34 -2.32 5.09
CA TRP A 39 -25.31 -3.05 5.83
C TRP A 39 -25.82 -4.39 6.39
N ARG A 40 -27.11 -4.49 6.73
CA ARG A 40 -27.74 -5.77 7.09
C ARG A 40 -27.96 -6.65 5.87
N ARG A 41 -28.40 -6.05 4.76
CA ARG A 41 -28.59 -6.74 3.48
C ARG A 41 -27.28 -7.34 2.98
N ARG A 42 -26.19 -6.56 2.97
CA ARG A 42 -24.82 -7.02 2.68
C ARG A 42 -24.42 -8.22 3.54
N THR A 43 -24.64 -8.14 4.85
CA THR A 43 -24.30 -9.23 5.78
C THR A 43 -25.11 -10.50 5.49
N CYS A 44 -26.40 -10.37 5.17
CA CYS A 44 -27.25 -11.49 4.77
C CYS A 44 -26.81 -12.10 3.42
N ALA A 45 -26.40 -11.28 2.46
CA ALA A 45 -25.87 -11.75 1.17
C ALA A 45 -24.61 -12.61 1.38
N GLY A 46 -23.68 -12.16 2.22
CA GLY A 46 -22.50 -12.96 2.58
C GLY A 46 -22.86 -14.30 3.25
N ALA A 47 -23.90 -14.32 4.09
CA ALA A 47 -24.36 -15.55 4.72
C ALA A 47 -24.95 -16.58 3.75
N LEU A 48 -25.36 -16.17 2.53
CA LEU A 48 -25.94 -17.05 1.50
C LEU A 48 -24.91 -17.86 0.69
N ALA A 49 -23.60 -17.67 0.93
CA ALA A 49 -22.53 -18.34 0.19
C ALA A 49 -22.76 -19.87 0.12
N GLY A 50 -22.75 -20.42 -1.11
CA GLY A 50 -22.94 -21.85 -1.39
C GLY A 50 -24.37 -22.39 -1.23
N ARG A 51 -25.36 -21.54 -0.91
CA ARG A 51 -26.73 -21.97 -0.58
C ARG A 51 -27.82 -21.02 -1.08
N VAL A 52 -27.57 -20.34 -2.21
CA VAL A 52 -28.54 -19.44 -2.83
C VAL A 52 -29.76 -20.24 -3.33
N PRO A 53 -31.00 -19.91 -2.90
CA PRO A 53 -32.19 -20.55 -3.42
C PRO A 53 -32.41 -20.20 -4.89
N GLU A 54 -32.56 -21.21 -5.75
CA GLU A 54 -32.68 -21.01 -7.21
C GLU A 54 -33.86 -20.10 -7.59
N THR A 55 -34.97 -20.21 -6.87
CA THR A 55 -36.18 -19.37 -7.06
C THR A 55 -35.94 -17.88 -6.80
N ARG A 56 -34.81 -17.51 -6.19
CA ARG A 56 -34.45 -16.13 -5.84
C ARG A 56 -33.35 -15.55 -6.71
N VAL A 57 -32.67 -16.36 -7.52
CA VAL A 57 -31.51 -15.93 -8.31
C VAL A 57 -31.87 -14.77 -9.24
N ALA A 58 -32.99 -14.86 -9.97
CA ALA A 58 -33.40 -13.79 -10.88
C ALA A 58 -33.55 -12.44 -10.16
N GLY A 59 -34.22 -12.41 -9.00
CA GLY A 59 -34.37 -11.18 -8.22
C GLY A 59 -33.05 -10.64 -7.68
N LEU A 60 -32.12 -11.53 -7.29
CA LEU A 60 -30.79 -11.11 -6.81
C LEU A 60 -29.95 -10.54 -7.95
N ILE A 61 -30.04 -11.12 -9.15
CA ILE A 61 -29.44 -10.57 -10.38
C ILE A 61 -30.04 -9.20 -10.70
N ASP A 62 -31.36 -9.03 -10.59
CA ASP A 62 -32.00 -7.73 -10.85
C ASP A 62 -31.52 -6.66 -9.87
N ARG A 63 -31.17 -7.01 -8.63
CA ARG A 63 -30.54 -6.07 -7.68
C ARG A 63 -29.09 -5.72 -8.04
N ILE A 64 -28.32 -6.65 -8.60
CA ILE A 64 -26.97 -6.36 -9.12
C ILE A 64 -27.02 -5.30 -10.22
N ARG A 65 -28.03 -5.40 -11.09
CA ARG A 65 -28.24 -4.54 -12.25
C ARG A 65 -28.89 -3.19 -11.94
N ASP A 66 -29.39 -3.01 -10.71
CA ASP A 66 -30.06 -1.79 -10.28
C ASP A 66 -29.02 -0.71 -9.94
N GLU A 67 -28.98 0.36 -10.73
CA GLU A 67 -28.05 1.48 -10.53
C GLU A 67 -28.37 2.29 -9.26
N ASP A 68 -29.63 2.25 -8.80
CA ASP A 68 -30.05 2.90 -7.55
C ASP A 68 -29.70 2.06 -6.30
N GLU A 69 -29.22 0.83 -6.49
CA GLU A 69 -28.80 -0.02 -5.39
C GLU A 69 -27.42 0.39 -4.87
N THR A 70 -27.26 0.28 -3.55
CA THR A 70 -25.98 0.55 -2.88
C THR A 70 -24.85 -0.34 -3.41
N ALA A 71 -23.69 0.29 -3.71
CA ALA A 71 -22.51 -0.39 -4.24
C ALA A 71 -22.11 -1.61 -3.39
N GLU A 72 -22.18 -1.49 -2.05
CA GLU A 72 -21.81 -2.55 -1.13
C GLU A 72 -22.72 -3.78 -1.22
N VAL A 73 -24.00 -3.59 -1.50
CA VAL A 73 -24.93 -4.71 -1.71
C VAL A 73 -24.69 -5.33 -3.08
N ARG A 74 -24.50 -4.51 -4.12
CA ARG A 74 -24.19 -5.00 -5.49
C ARG A 74 -22.90 -5.82 -5.51
N ILE A 75 -21.83 -5.35 -4.87
CA ILE A 75 -20.54 -6.06 -4.73
C ILE A 75 -20.75 -7.40 -4.00
N ALA A 76 -21.46 -7.41 -2.88
CA ALA A 76 -21.71 -8.65 -2.13
C ALA A 76 -22.55 -9.66 -2.93
N LEU A 77 -23.50 -9.19 -3.74
CA LEU A 77 -24.29 -10.03 -4.63
C LEU A 77 -23.48 -10.54 -5.84
N LEU A 78 -22.59 -9.72 -6.39
CA LEU A 78 -21.65 -10.13 -7.43
C LEU A 78 -20.72 -11.24 -6.93
N ASP A 79 -20.15 -11.10 -5.73
CA ASP A 79 -19.35 -12.16 -5.12
C ASP A 79 -20.17 -13.44 -4.90
N LEU A 80 -21.42 -13.31 -4.45
CA LEU A 80 -22.32 -14.43 -4.20
C LEU A 80 -22.70 -15.19 -5.49
N LEU A 81 -22.88 -14.48 -6.60
CA LEU A 81 -23.39 -15.01 -7.87
C LEU A 81 -22.32 -15.07 -8.97
N ALA A 82 -21.04 -14.91 -8.63
CA ALA A 82 -19.95 -14.81 -9.60
C ALA A 82 -19.85 -16.00 -10.58
N GLY A 83 -20.33 -17.19 -10.20
CA GLY A 83 -20.35 -18.38 -11.06
C GLY A 83 -21.57 -18.48 -12.01
N ARG A 84 -22.47 -17.51 -12.03
CA ARG A 84 -23.71 -17.56 -12.84
C ARG A 84 -23.47 -16.99 -14.24
N THR A 85 -23.42 -17.87 -15.24
CA THR A 85 -23.18 -17.50 -16.66
C THR A 85 -24.21 -16.51 -17.21
N GLU A 86 -25.41 -16.44 -16.62
CA GLU A 86 -26.49 -15.52 -16.99
C GLU A 86 -26.11 -14.04 -16.75
N LEU A 87 -25.09 -13.78 -15.93
CA LEU A 87 -24.55 -12.44 -15.70
C LEU A 87 -23.61 -11.96 -16.81
N LEU A 88 -22.96 -12.87 -17.55
CA LEU A 88 -21.86 -12.52 -18.44
C LEU A 88 -22.22 -11.45 -19.50
N PRO A 89 -23.37 -11.51 -20.20
CA PRO A 89 -23.72 -10.48 -21.17
C PRO A 89 -23.85 -9.08 -20.54
N TRP A 90 -24.37 -9.00 -19.31
CA TRP A 90 -24.49 -7.73 -18.59
C TRP A 90 -23.13 -7.23 -18.11
N LEU A 91 -22.31 -8.11 -17.52
CA LEU A 91 -20.97 -7.76 -17.03
C LEU A 91 -20.08 -7.15 -18.11
N ARG A 92 -20.14 -7.67 -19.34
CA ARG A 92 -19.41 -7.09 -20.49
C ARG A 92 -19.90 -5.71 -20.89
N GLY A 93 -21.20 -5.44 -20.74
CA GLY A 93 -21.80 -4.14 -21.04
C GLY A 93 -21.46 -3.07 -20.00
N GLU A 94 -21.37 -3.44 -18.73
CA GLU A 94 -21.10 -2.50 -17.63
C GLU A 94 -19.68 -1.92 -17.65
N GLU A 95 -18.67 -2.74 -17.95
CA GLU A 95 -17.28 -2.25 -18.05
C GLU A 95 -17.16 -1.11 -19.06
N GLN A 96 -17.92 -1.18 -20.17
CA GLN A 96 -17.89 -0.16 -21.23
C GLN A 96 -18.63 1.12 -20.83
N ARG A 97 -19.60 1.04 -19.91
CA ARG A 97 -20.37 2.20 -19.43
C ARG A 97 -19.64 2.94 -18.32
N GLY A 98 -18.81 2.24 -17.55
CA GLY A 98 -18.02 2.82 -16.46
C GLY A 98 -18.92 3.28 -15.32
N ASP A 99 -19.51 2.33 -14.59
CA ASP A 99 -20.20 2.64 -13.33
C ASP A 99 -19.25 3.38 -12.37
N GLY A 100 -19.58 4.66 -12.10
CA GLY A 100 -18.79 5.52 -11.22
C GLY A 100 -18.91 5.17 -9.74
N SER A 101 -19.74 4.17 -9.40
CA SER A 101 -19.89 3.67 -8.04
C SER A 101 -18.62 2.94 -7.58
N TYR A 102 -18.08 3.43 -6.47
CA TYR A 102 -16.82 2.95 -5.92
C TYR A 102 -16.80 1.42 -5.70
N GLY A 103 -15.86 0.72 -6.34
CA GLY A 103 -15.62 -0.72 -6.15
C GLY A 103 -16.47 -1.65 -7.02
N VAL A 104 -17.50 -1.16 -7.71
CA VAL A 104 -18.39 -2.01 -8.52
C VAL A 104 -17.68 -2.47 -9.80
N ALA A 105 -16.96 -1.58 -10.48
CA ALA A 105 -16.22 -1.92 -11.68
C ALA A 105 -15.18 -3.04 -11.44
N GLU A 106 -14.47 -2.99 -10.32
CA GLU A 106 -13.51 -4.01 -9.91
C GLU A 106 -14.21 -5.36 -9.62
N ALA A 107 -15.37 -5.33 -8.95
CA ALA A 107 -16.16 -6.53 -8.68
C ALA A 107 -16.74 -7.16 -9.96
N VAL A 108 -17.21 -6.33 -10.91
CA VAL A 108 -17.63 -6.77 -12.25
C VAL A 108 -16.48 -7.48 -12.97
N LEU A 109 -15.29 -6.90 -12.93
CA LEU A 109 -14.12 -7.44 -13.58
C LEU A 109 -13.70 -8.80 -12.98
N LYS A 110 -13.69 -8.93 -11.64
CA LYS A 110 -13.48 -10.21 -10.96
C LYS A 110 -14.52 -11.26 -11.36
N ALA A 111 -15.81 -10.91 -11.38
CA ALA A 111 -16.87 -11.84 -11.77
C ALA A 111 -16.70 -12.35 -13.21
N ARG A 112 -16.24 -11.50 -14.13
CA ARG A 112 -15.90 -11.91 -15.51
C ARG A 112 -14.75 -12.92 -15.54
N GLY A 113 -13.71 -12.70 -14.74
CA GLY A 113 -12.60 -13.65 -14.59
C GLY A 113 -13.06 -15.01 -14.08
N LEU A 114 -13.90 -15.03 -13.03
CA LEU A 114 -14.48 -16.25 -12.47
C LEU A 114 -15.41 -17.00 -13.44
N LEU A 115 -15.99 -16.30 -14.42
CA LEU A 115 -16.79 -16.89 -15.50
C LEU A 115 -15.96 -17.31 -16.73
N GLY A 116 -14.63 -17.16 -16.68
CA GLY A 116 -13.75 -17.54 -17.77
C GLY A 116 -13.74 -16.54 -18.94
N ASP A 117 -14.13 -15.28 -18.76
CA ASP A 117 -14.10 -14.29 -19.84
C ASP A 117 -12.67 -13.77 -20.12
N ARG A 118 -11.97 -14.42 -21.06
CA ARG A 118 -10.59 -14.07 -21.44
C ARG A 118 -10.41 -12.61 -21.85
N THR A 119 -11.46 -11.96 -22.37
CA THR A 119 -11.39 -10.54 -22.76
C THR A 119 -11.16 -9.60 -21.57
N ALA A 120 -11.35 -10.09 -20.33
CA ALA A 120 -11.05 -9.37 -19.09
C ALA A 120 -9.58 -9.51 -18.63
N ALA A 121 -8.78 -10.39 -19.23
CA ALA A 121 -7.47 -10.78 -18.71
C ALA A 121 -6.52 -9.58 -18.54
N ALA A 122 -6.38 -8.73 -19.56
CA ALA A 122 -5.49 -7.58 -19.52
C ALA A 122 -5.88 -6.56 -18.43
N ALA A 123 -7.18 -6.33 -18.23
CA ALA A 123 -7.69 -5.45 -17.18
C ALA A 123 -7.54 -6.07 -15.79
N LEU A 124 -7.77 -7.37 -15.65
CA LEU A 124 -7.55 -8.12 -14.40
C LEU A 124 -6.09 -8.10 -13.98
N SER A 125 -5.17 -8.23 -14.95
CA SER A 125 -3.73 -8.08 -14.73
C SER A 125 -3.36 -6.69 -14.23
N THR A 126 -3.91 -5.63 -14.85
CA THR A 126 -3.77 -4.25 -14.35
C THR A 126 -4.25 -4.12 -12.90
N LEU A 127 -5.42 -4.68 -12.61
CA LEU A 127 -6.02 -4.62 -11.28
C LEU A 127 -5.19 -5.39 -10.24
N ALA A 128 -4.69 -6.58 -10.61
CA ALA A 128 -3.78 -7.40 -9.80
C ALA A 128 -2.40 -6.74 -9.57
N ALA A 129 -2.03 -5.79 -10.43
CA ALA A 129 -0.85 -4.97 -10.25
C ALA A 129 -1.10 -3.71 -9.41
N SER A 130 -2.32 -3.47 -8.92
CA SER A 130 -2.65 -2.28 -8.13
C SER A 130 -1.77 -2.12 -6.86
N PRO A 131 -1.41 -0.88 -6.49
CA PRO A 131 -0.74 -0.62 -5.20
C PRO A 131 -1.68 -0.88 -4.01
N TRP A 132 -3.00 -0.72 -4.21
CA TRP A 132 -4.01 -0.90 -3.18
C TRP A 132 -4.31 -2.39 -2.98
N GLN A 133 -4.03 -2.91 -1.79
CA GLN A 133 -4.15 -4.34 -1.48
C GLN A 133 -5.51 -4.92 -1.85
N ARG A 134 -6.61 -4.27 -1.46
CA ARG A 134 -7.97 -4.76 -1.75
C ARG A 134 -8.24 -4.92 -3.26
N TRP A 135 -7.72 -4.02 -4.09
CA TRP A 135 -7.93 -4.05 -5.54
C TRP A 135 -7.06 -5.13 -6.17
N ARG A 136 -5.81 -5.23 -5.69
CA ARG A 136 -4.90 -6.29 -6.06
C ARG A 136 -5.50 -7.68 -5.80
N GLU A 137 -6.06 -7.91 -4.62
CA GLU A 137 -6.71 -9.17 -4.25
C GLU A 137 -7.91 -9.50 -5.18
N ILE A 138 -8.70 -8.49 -5.57
CA ILE A 138 -9.81 -8.65 -6.50
C ILE A 138 -9.30 -9.07 -7.89
N GLY A 139 -8.27 -8.40 -8.41
CA GLY A 139 -7.66 -8.74 -9.70
C GLY A 139 -7.03 -10.12 -9.70
N GLU A 140 -6.31 -10.48 -8.64
CA GLU A 140 -5.72 -11.81 -8.46
C GLU A 140 -6.78 -12.90 -8.45
N ALA A 141 -7.88 -12.72 -7.72
CA ALA A 141 -8.97 -13.68 -7.69
C ALA A 141 -9.63 -13.87 -9.07
N GLY A 142 -9.78 -12.81 -9.86
CA GLY A 142 -10.30 -12.92 -11.22
C GLY A 142 -9.34 -13.64 -12.17
N LEU A 143 -8.02 -13.40 -12.06
CA LEU A 143 -7.00 -14.14 -12.84
C LEU A 143 -6.96 -15.62 -12.45
N ASP A 144 -7.05 -15.92 -11.16
CA ASP A 144 -7.11 -17.30 -10.66
C ASP A 144 -8.35 -18.02 -11.24
N GLY A 145 -9.51 -17.34 -11.32
CA GLY A 145 -10.70 -17.84 -12.02
C GLY A 145 -10.48 -18.12 -13.52
N LEU A 146 -9.77 -17.26 -14.23
CA LEU A 146 -9.40 -17.50 -15.63
C LEU A 146 -8.51 -18.75 -15.77
N VAL A 147 -7.55 -18.91 -14.85
CA VAL A 147 -6.67 -20.10 -14.82
C VAL A 147 -7.45 -21.37 -14.52
N GLU A 148 -8.44 -21.32 -13.62
CA GLU A 148 -9.31 -22.47 -13.33
C GLU A 148 -10.13 -22.90 -14.55
N CYS A 149 -10.59 -21.95 -15.36
CA CYS A 149 -11.38 -22.23 -16.58
C CYS A 149 -10.55 -22.69 -17.77
N HIS A 150 -9.38 -22.07 -18.01
CA HIS A 150 -8.62 -22.23 -19.26
C HIS A 150 -7.24 -22.86 -19.08
N GLY A 151 -6.75 -22.96 -17.85
CA GLY A 151 -5.38 -23.36 -17.55
C GLY A 151 -4.38 -22.21 -17.63
N VAL A 152 -3.24 -22.41 -16.97
CA VAL A 152 -2.17 -21.41 -16.86
C VAL A 152 -1.62 -20.99 -18.21
N ASP A 153 -1.30 -21.95 -19.07
CA ASP A 153 -0.57 -21.68 -20.33
C ASP A 153 -1.39 -20.81 -21.29
N GLU A 154 -2.71 -21.03 -21.35
CA GLU A 154 -3.64 -20.23 -22.16
C GLU A 154 -3.76 -18.79 -21.66
N VAL A 155 -3.83 -18.58 -20.34
CA VAL A 155 -3.91 -17.23 -19.75
C VAL A 155 -2.59 -16.48 -19.95
N LEU A 156 -1.44 -17.15 -19.81
CA LEU A 156 -0.14 -16.55 -20.08
C LEU A 156 0.04 -16.20 -21.57
N ALA A 157 -0.43 -17.04 -22.48
CA ALA A 157 -0.40 -16.76 -23.91
C ALA A 157 -1.26 -15.54 -24.28
N GLU A 158 -2.39 -15.33 -23.59
CA GLU A 158 -3.25 -14.16 -23.77
C GLU A 158 -2.57 -12.86 -23.29
N LEU A 159 -1.90 -12.90 -22.14
CA LEU A 159 -1.30 -11.72 -21.51
C LEU A 159 0.07 -11.33 -22.11
N GLY A 160 0.88 -12.32 -22.52
CA GLY A 160 2.22 -12.08 -23.04
C GLY A 160 3.21 -11.58 -21.96
N GLU A 161 4.30 -10.95 -22.42
CA GLU A 161 5.42 -10.50 -21.55
C GLU A 161 5.77 -9.00 -21.70
N ASP A 162 5.06 -8.27 -22.56
CA ASP A 162 5.41 -6.87 -22.89
C ASP A 162 5.15 -5.94 -21.70
N ARG A 163 4.03 -6.15 -21.00
CA ARG A 163 3.59 -5.28 -19.91
C ARG A 163 4.11 -5.77 -18.55
N PRO A 164 4.51 -4.85 -17.64
CA PRO A 164 4.97 -5.25 -16.31
C PRO A 164 3.88 -5.96 -15.50
N GLU A 165 2.61 -5.56 -15.65
CA GLU A 165 1.50 -6.22 -14.94
C GLU A 165 1.36 -7.70 -15.31
N ASP A 166 1.50 -7.99 -16.61
CA ASP A 166 1.42 -9.33 -17.16
C ASP A 166 2.62 -10.18 -16.73
N ARG A 167 3.83 -9.59 -16.73
CA ARG A 167 5.03 -10.25 -16.16
C ARG A 167 4.91 -10.52 -14.67
N ARG A 168 4.25 -9.66 -13.88
CA ARG A 168 3.99 -9.93 -12.44
C ARG A 168 3.11 -11.16 -12.27
N PHE A 169 2.08 -11.32 -13.10
CA PHE A 169 1.24 -12.50 -13.08
C PHE A 169 2.04 -13.76 -13.47
N ALA A 170 2.82 -13.69 -14.57
CA ALA A 170 3.69 -14.79 -15.00
C ALA A 170 4.66 -15.23 -13.91
N LEU A 171 5.30 -14.28 -13.24
CA LEU A 171 6.21 -14.50 -12.10
C LEU A 171 5.52 -15.26 -10.95
N ARG A 172 4.31 -14.88 -10.56
CA ARG A 172 3.56 -15.56 -9.48
C ARG A 172 3.18 -16.96 -9.86
N THR A 173 2.69 -17.15 -11.08
CA THR A 173 2.29 -18.45 -11.58
C THR A 173 3.50 -19.40 -11.65
N ARG A 174 4.65 -18.88 -12.07
CA ARG A 174 5.93 -19.59 -12.04
C ARG A 174 6.35 -19.99 -10.63
N HIS A 175 6.26 -19.07 -9.66
CA HIS A 175 6.54 -19.36 -8.25
C HIS A 175 5.62 -20.44 -7.68
N ARG A 176 4.30 -20.35 -7.91
CA ARG A 176 3.31 -21.35 -7.47
C ARG A 176 3.59 -22.74 -8.05
N ALA A 177 4.15 -22.81 -9.26
CA ALA A 177 4.60 -24.05 -9.87
C ALA A 177 5.96 -24.56 -9.36
N GLY A 178 6.54 -23.94 -8.31
CA GLY A 178 7.83 -24.31 -7.74
C GLY A 178 9.04 -24.03 -8.66
N ARG A 179 8.86 -23.20 -9.69
CA ARG A 179 9.92 -22.88 -10.65
C ARG A 179 10.76 -21.70 -10.18
N ASP A 180 12.00 -21.64 -10.66
CA ASP A 180 12.97 -20.60 -10.25
C ASP A 180 12.56 -19.20 -10.70
N VAL A 181 12.40 -18.28 -9.75
CA VAL A 181 12.05 -16.87 -9.99
C VAL A 181 13.23 -15.91 -9.89
N THR A 182 14.42 -16.38 -9.53
CA THR A 182 15.64 -15.57 -9.37
C THR A 182 15.96 -14.71 -10.61
N PRO A 183 15.77 -15.17 -11.86
CA PRO A 183 16.02 -14.33 -13.04
C PRO A 183 15.21 -13.02 -13.07
N TYR A 184 14.02 -12.98 -12.44
CA TYR A 184 13.18 -11.79 -12.40
C TYR A 184 13.71 -10.70 -11.46
N LEU A 185 14.75 -10.98 -10.65
CA LEU A 185 15.46 -9.92 -9.92
C LEU A 185 16.10 -8.89 -10.86
N ALA A 186 16.30 -9.25 -12.13
CA ALA A 186 16.81 -8.37 -13.17
C ALA A 186 15.72 -7.78 -14.09
N ASP A 187 14.42 -7.93 -13.76
CA ASP A 187 13.35 -7.32 -14.56
C ASP A 187 13.52 -5.79 -14.58
N PRO A 188 13.39 -5.13 -15.75
CA PRO A 188 13.50 -3.68 -15.84
C PRO A 188 12.40 -2.94 -15.07
N ASP A 189 11.24 -3.56 -14.84
CA ASP A 189 10.21 -3.00 -13.97
C ASP A 189 10.53 -3.27 -12.50
N ARG A 190 10.68 -2.19 -11.72
CA ARG A 190 11.05 -2.27 -10.30
C ARG A 190 10.01 -3.01 -9.47
N GLY A 191 8.73 -2.90 -9.85
CA GLY A 191 7.64 -3.62 -9.21
C GLY A 191 7.76 -5.13 -9.39
N VAL A 192 7.97 -5.60 -10.62
CA VAL A 192 8.20 -7.03 -10.93
C VAL A 192 9.42 -7.54 -10.18
N ALA A 193 10.54 -6.83 -10.26
CA ALA A 193 11.78 -7.23 -9.59
C ALA A 193 11.65 -7.24 -8.06
N HIS A 194 10.90 -6.31 -7.47
CA HIS A 194 10.58 -6.31 -6.04
C HIS A 194 9.69 -7.51 -5.65
N LEU A 195 8.71 -7.86 -6.48
CA LEU A 195 7.91 -9.08 -6.25
C LEU A 195 8.80 -10.32 -6.29
N ALA A 196 9.73 -10.42 -7.25
CA ALA A 196 10.67 -11.52 -7.32
C ALA A 196 11.53 -11.59 -6.04
N GLN A 197 12.03 -10.45 -5.57
CA GLN A 197 12.78 -10.36 -4.31
C GLN A 197 12.01 -10.96 -3.13
N SER A 198 10.70 -10.71 -3.03
CA SER A 198 9.84 -11.25 -1.96
C SER A 198 9.49 -12.74 -2.09
N LEU A 199 9.72 -13.35 -3.26
CA LEU A 199 9.35 -14.72 -3.58
C LEU A 199 10.55 -15.69 -3.65
N VAL A 200 11.77 -15.19 -3.83
CA VAL A 200 12.97 -16.05 -3.80
C VAL A 200 13.17 -16.58 -2.38
N ALA A 201 13.37 -17.89 -2.26
CA ALA A 201 13.49 -18.59 -0.97
C ALA A 201 14.77 -19.43 -0.83
N ASP A 202 15.72 -19.34 -1.77
CA ASP A 202 16.94 -20.15 -1.83
C ASP A 202 18.19 -19.26 -1.65
N PRO A 203 18.80 -19.23 -0.44
CA PRO A 203 19.99 -18.43 -0.17
C PRO A 203 21.21 -18.78 -1.03
N ASP A 204 21.43 -20.05 -1.35
CA ASP A 204 22.60 -20.48 -2.12
C ASP A 204 22.48 -20.07 -3.59
N ARG A 205 21.25 -20.11 -4.13
CA ARG A 205 20.96 -19.57 -5.44
C ARG A 205 21.16 -18.06 -5.50
N LEU A 206 20.74 -17.31 -4.47
CA LEU A 206 20.99 -15.87 -4.38
C LEU A 206 22.49 -15.54 -4.34
N ARG A 207 23.27 -16.30 -3.56
CA ARG A 207 24.74 -16.17 -3.55
C ARG A 207 25.34 -16.39 -4.94
N SER A 208 24.88 -17.43 -5.65
CA SER A 208 25.33 -17.72 -7.02
C SER A 208 24.93 -16.63 -8.01
N PHE A 209 23.71 -16.09 -7.87
CA PHE A 209 23.20 -15.00 -8.72
C PHE A 209 23.98 -13.71 -8.54
N LEU A 210 24.39 -13.37 -7.30
CA LEU A 210 25.17 -12.17 -7.01
C LEU A 210 26.49 -12.11 -7.81
N ASP A 211 27.13 -13.25 -8.05
CA ASP A 211 28.43 -13.30 -8.75
C ASP A 211 28.29 -13.12 -10.28
N GLY A 212 27.09 -13.34 -10.83
CA GLY A 212 26.77 -13.25 -12.26
C GLY A 212 25.64 -12.28 -12.59
N ALA A 213 25.30 -11.37 -11.67
CA ALA A 213 24.14 -10.50 -11.82
C ALA A 213 24.27 -9.62 -13.07
N PRO A 214 23.23 -9.53 -13.92
CA PRO A 214 23.31 -8.84 -15.21
C PRO A 214 23.32 -7.31 -15.09
N ALA A 215 22.97 -6.76 -13.92
CA ALA A 215 22.97 -5.33 -13.64
C ALA A 215 23.22 -5.05 -12.15
N PRO A 216 23.78 -3.87 -11.79
CA PRO A 216 23.99 -3.48 -10.40
C PRO A 216 22.73 -3.53 -9.55
N GLU A 217 21.60 -3.02 -10.04
CA GLU A 217 20.32 -3.05 -9.31
C GLU A 217 19.87 -4.50 -9.01
N ALA A 218 20.10 -5.44 -9.92
CA ALA A 218 19.76 -6.85 -9.71
C ALA A 218 20.60 -7.48 -8.60
N ALA A 219 21.90 -7.13 -8.53
CA ALA A 219 22.78 -7.56 -7.45
C ALA A 219 22.33 -6.99 -6.09
N VAL A 220 21.96 -5.70 -6.04
CA VAL A 220 21.42 -5.06 -4.83
C VAL A 220 20.13 -5.74 -4.36
N ARG A 221 19.21 -6.07 -5.28
CA ARG A 221 17.99 -6.82 -4.95
C ARG A 221 18.29 -8.21 -4.40
N ALA A 222 19.25 -8.93 -4.99
CA ALA A 222 19.67 -10.22 -4.49
C ALA A 222 20.29 -10.12 -3.08
N ALA A 223 21.05 -9.06 -2.79
CA ALA A 223 21.58 -8.79 -1.45
C ALA A 223 20.46 -8.53 -0.44
N CYS A 224 19.46 -7.73 -0.80
CA CYS A 224 18.28 -7.47 0.01
C CYS A 224 17.45 -8.75 0.27
N ALA A 225 17.21 -9.58 -0.76
CA ALA A 225 16.52 -10.86 -0.62
C ALA A 225 17.29 -11.81 0.31
N LEU A 226 18.62 -11.87 0.16
CA LEU A 226 19.47 -12.72 0.98
C LEU A 226 19.45 -12.28 2.45
N HIS A 227 19.47 -10.97 2.70
CA HIS A 227 19.29 -10.43 4.05
C HIS A 227 17.94 -10.83 4.64
N GLN A 228 16.84 -10.70 3.89
CA GLN A 228 15.50 -11.09 4.35
C GLN A 228 15.40 -12.57 4.74
N LEU A 229 16.17 -13.45 4.10
CA LEU A 229 16.16 -14.89 4.40
C LEU A 229 17.11 -15.29 5.53
N THR A 230 18.16 -14.52 5.79
CA THR A 230 19.26 -14.92 6.69
C THR A 230 19.41 -14.03 7.91
N GLU A 231 18.92 -12.79 7.84
CA GLU A 231 19.10 -11.72 8.83
C GLU A 231 20.57 -11.46 9.22
N ASP A 232 21.52 -11.91 8.39
CA ASP A 232 22.96 -11.78 8.65
C ASP A 232 23.46 -10.40 8.19
N ALA A 233 23.39 -9.42 9.08
CA ALA A 233 23.87 -8.05 8.83
C ALA A 233 25.37 -8.00 8.46
N ALA A 234 26.21 -8.88 9.01
CA ALA A 234 27.64 -8.90 8.70
C ALA A 234 27.90 -9.45 7.29
N GLN A 235 27.10 -10.42 6.83
CA GLN A 235 27.12 -10.86 5.45
C GLN A 235 26.61 -9.75 4.52
N THR A 236 25.51 -9.08 4.86
CA THR A 236 24.95 -7.99 4.04
C THR A 236 25.94 -6.85 3.84
N ARG A 237 26.63 -6.39 4.91
CA ARG A 237 27.67 -5.36 4.81
C ARG A 237 28.84 -5.77 3.92
N ARG A 238 29.33 -7.01 4.04
CA ARG A 238 30.39 -7.53 3.16
C ARG A 238 29.96 -7.57 1.69
N ILE A 239 28.69 -7.89 1.42
CA ILE A 239 28.16 -7.88 0.05
C ILE A 239 28.05 -6.43 -0.46
N ASP A 240 27.56 -5.50 0.35
CA ASP A 240 27.49 -4.08 0.00
C ASP A 240 28.86 -3.49 -0.34
N GLU A 241 29.86 -3.72 0.52
CA GLU A 241 31.26 -3.33 0.27
C GLU A 241 31.79 -3.91 -1.04
N ARG A 242 31.50 -5.19 -1.31
CA ARG A 242 31.89 -5.86 -2.57
C ARG A 242 31.21 -5.25 -3.80
N LEU A 243 29.99 -4.75 -3.66
CA LEU A 243 29.26 -4.04 -4.71
C LEU A 243 29.71 -2.58 -4.86
N GLY A 244 30.63 -2.11 -4.01
CA GLY A 244 31.12 -0.73 -4.02
C GLY A 244 30.19 0.24 -3.29
N SER A 245 29.36 -0.24 -2.36
CA SER A 245 28.37 0.51 -1.59
C SER A 245 27.50 1.40 -2.47
N PRO A 246 26.72 0.81 -3.40
CA PRO A 246 25.96 1.55 -4.38
C PRO A 246 24.85 2.37 -3.72
N ARG A 247 24.85 3.69 -3.94
CA ARG A 247 23.84 4.63 -3.43
C ARG A 247 23.00 5.23 -4.54
N THR A 248 21.80 5.67 -4.19
CA THR A 248 21.00 6.56 -5.05
C THR A 248 21.53 7.98 -4.90
N GLU A 249 22.01 8.59 -5.98
CA GLU A 249 22.50 9.96 -5.98
C GLU A 249 21.35 10.96 -5.85
N VAL A 250 21.46 11.89 -4.90
CA VAL A 250 20.52 13.00 -4.70
C VAL A 250 21.34 14.28 -4.55
N ASP A 251 21.20 15.20 -5.51
CA ASP A 251 21.99 16.43 -5.52
C ASP A 251 21.76 17.23 -4.23
N ARG A 252 22.85 17.71 -3.62
CA ARG A 252 22.89 18.55 -2.41
C ARG A 252 22.36 17.90 -1.12
N LEU A 253 21.93 16.65 -1.13
CA LEU A 253 21.50 15.96 0.09
C LEU A 253 22.73 15.52 0.91
N ASP A 254 22.97 16.18 2.04
CA ASP A 254 24.06 15.80 2.94
C ASP A 254 23.74 14.55 3.78
N GLU A 255 24.79 14.00 4.39
CA GLU A 255 24.74 12.73 5.11
C GLU A 255 23.86 12.76 6.38
N GLU A 256 23.71 13.92 7.04
CA GLU A 256 22.87 14.00 8.24
C GLU A 256 21.39 13.84 7.87
N LEU A 257 20.93 14.59 6.86
CA LEU A 257 19.58 14.48 6.31
C LEU A 257 19.32 13.11 5.71
N ARG A 258 20.29 12.63 4.92
CA ARG A 258 20.17 11.34 4.24
C ARG A 258 19.96 10.20 5.22
N ARG A 259 20.76 10.09 6.28
CA ARG A 259 20.58 9.02 7.27
C ARG A 259 19.23 9.09 7.96
N ALA A 260 18.76 10.29 8.32
CA ALA A 260 17.43 10.45 8.92
C ALA A 260 16.33 9.92 7.99
N ILE A 261 16.36 10.34 6.72
CA ILE A 261 15.38 9.92 5.71
C ILE A 261 15.49 8.43 5.38
N VAL A 262 16.70 7.91 5.22
CA VAL A 262 16.93 6.50 4.87
C VAL A 262 16.45 5.57 5.96
N HIS A 263 16.79 5.84 7.21
CA HIS A 263 16.40 4.97 8.32
C HIS A 263 14.92 5.08 8.67
N GLU A 264 14.29 6.22 8.43
CA GLU A 264 12.84 6.36 8.60
C GLU A 264 12.06 5.63 7.50
N TYR A 265 12.38 5.91 6.22
CA TYR A 265 11.50 5.54 5.12
C TYR A 265 11.92 4.28 4.37
N ALA A 266 13.20 3.94 4.29
CA ALA A 266 13.65 2.80 3.50
C ALA A 266 13.16 1.42 3.99
N PRO A 267 12.98 1.16 5.31
CA PRO A 267 12.41 -0.11 5.77
C PRO A 267 11.01 -0.39 5.19
N TRP A 268 10.18 0.64 5.12
CA TRP A 268 8.78 0.56 4.68
C TRP A 268 8.56 1.04 3.24
N CYS A 269 9.65 1.36 2.52
CA CYS A 269 9.54 1.95 1.19
C CYS A 269 8.83 1.01 0.22
N GLU A 270 7.95 1.57 -0.61
CA GLU A 270 7.11 0.77 -1.46
C GLU A 270 7.89 0.09 -2.60
N ARG A 271 7.25 -0.88 -3.26
CA ARG A 271 7.80 -1.74 -4.33
C ARG A 271 8.48 -1.01 -5.50
N GLN A 272 8.17 0.27 -5.75
CA GLN A 272 8.77 1.06 -6.83
C GLN A 272 10.07 1.78 -6.40
N SER A 273 10.42 1.71 -5.12
CA SER A 273 11.67 2.27 -4.61
C SER A 273 12.88 1.63 -5.25
N ASP A 274 13.90 2.44 -5.44
CA ASP A 274 15.24 2.00 -5.77
C ASP A 274 15.77 1.08 -4.65
N PRO A 275 16.20 -0.15 -4.96
CA PRO A 275 16.61 -1.11 -3.94
C PRO A 275 17.84 -0.65 -3.16
N ARG A 276 18.63 0.30 -3.70
CA ARG A 276 19.81 0.87 -3.03
C ARG A 276 19.46 1.59 -1.73
N TRP A 277 18.29 2.23 -1.65
CA TRP A 277 17.84 2.87 -0.41
C TRP A 277 17.68 1.85 0.73
N ARG A 278 17.12 0.68 0.42
CA ARG A 278 16.94 -0.40 1.40
C ARG A 278 18.28 -1.03 1.79
N LEU A 279 19.15 -1.29 0.83
CA LEU A 279 20.48 -1.82 1.13
C LEU A 279 21.29 -0.85 2.01
N GLU A 280 21.22 0.45 1.72
CA GLU A 280 21.86 1.48 2.54
C GLU A 280 21.40 1.41 4.00
N ALA A 281 20.08 1.42 4.24
CA ALA A 281 19.52 1.33 5.60
C ALA A 281 19.92 0.05 6.35
N LEU A 282 20.14 -1.06 5.64
CA LEU A 282 20.60 -2.33 6.23
C LEU A 282 22.09 -2.31 6.58
N CYS A 283 22.89 -1.53 5.84
CA CYS A 283 24.34 -1.52 5.97
C CYS A 283 24.85 -0.41 6.88
N THR A 284 24.10 0.68 7.06
CA THR A 284 24.45 1.81 7.92
C THR A 284 23.77 1.74 9.28
N ASP A 285 24.34 2.42 10.27
CA ASP A 285 23.72 2.54 11.59
C ASP A 285 22.71 3.70 11.61
N PRO A 286 21.54 3.53 12.25
CA PRO A 286 20.54 4.59 12.36
C PRO A 286 21.09 5.80 13.13
N PRO A 287 20.58 7.02 12.84
CA PRO A 287 20.88 8.17 13.66
C PRO A 287 20.40 7.94 15.10
N ALA A 288 21.05 8.59 16.07
CA ALA A 288 20.58 8.55 17.45
C ALA A 288 19.16 9.14 17.52
N HIS A 289 18.20 8.34 17.99
CA HIS A 289 16.82 8.80 18.16
C HIS A 289 16.81 9.95 19.18
N PRO A 290 16.27 11.13 18.82
CA PRO A 290 16.08 12.20 19.79
C PRO A 290 15.07 11.75 20.85
N ASP A 291 15.30 12.12 22.11
CA ASP A 291 14.28 12.02 23.16
C ASP A 291 13.30 13.19 22.99
N PRO A 292 12.05 12.95 22.51
CA PRO A 292 11.18 14.05 22.11
C PRO A 292 10.87 15.02 23.25
N PRO A 293 10.55 14.58 24.48
CA PRO A 293 10.38 15.50 25.62
C PRO A 293 11.58 16.41 25.87
N THR A 294 12.81 15.88 25.87
CA THR A 294 14.02 16.68 26.06
C THR A 294 14.25 17.64 24.90
N GLN A 295 14.04 17.19 23.67
CA GLN A 295 14.20 18.00 22.47
C GLN A 295 13.22 19.18 22.47
N LEU A 296 11.93 18.94 22.74
CA LEU A 296 10.90 19.97 22.79
C LEU A 296 11.16 20.95 23.93
N ALA A 297 11.52 20.45 25.13
CA ALA A 297 11.89 21.32 26.25
C ALA A 297 13.07 22.23 25.91
N ARG A 298 14.09 21.72 25.19
CA ARG A 298 15.22 22.53 24.73
C ARG A 298 14.80 23.58 23.69
N ALA A 299 13.95 23.23 22.73
CA ALA A 299 13.43 24.16 21.74
C ALA A 299 12.62 25.29 22.39
N THR A 300 11.68 24.94 23.28
CA THR A 300 10.89 25.90 24.06
C THR A 300 11.78 26.81 24.89
N ALA A 301 12.78 26.26 25.60
CA ALA A 301 13.70 27.05 26.40
C ALA A 301 14.52 28.04 25.56
N ALA A 302 15.01 27.62 24.38
CA ALA A 302 15.75 28.46 23.46
C ALA A 302 14.91 29.63 22.94
N MET A 303 13.67 29.35 22.50
CA MET A 303 12.74 30.38 22.03
C MET A 303 12.38 31.37 23.16
N THR A 304 12.09 30.88 24.36
CA THR A 304 11.81 31.73 25.52
C THR A 304 13.01 32.62 25.87
N ALA A 305 14.23 32.09 25.83
CA ALA A 305 15.46 32.86 26.09
C ALA A 305 15.68 33.97 25.06
N ALA A 306 15.21 33.79 23.82
CA ALA A 306 15.22 34.80 22.77
C ALA A 306 14.08 35.84 22.90
N GLY A 307 13.28 35.77 23.98
CA GLY A 307 12.18 36.70 24.23
C GLY A 307 10.88 36.36 23.48
N LEU A 308 10.78 35.15 22.91
CA LEU A 308 9.56 34.65 22.29
C LEU A 308 8.63 34.02 23.35
N ALA A 309 7.37 33.82 22.99
CA ALA A 309 6.35 33.21 23.86
C ALA A 309 5.82 31.89 23.24
N PRO A 310 6.63 30.82 23.19
CA PRO A 310 6.19 29.54 22.64
C PRO A 310 5.05 28.92 23.47
N GLY A 311 4.03 28.44 22.78
CA GLY A 311 2.95 27.63 23.34
C GLY A 311 3.36 26.19 23.65
N PRO A 312 2.43 25.36 24.15
CA PRO A 312 2.69 23.94 24.35
C PRO A 312 2.91 23.23 23.01
N ALA A 313 3.92 22.36 22.96
CA ALA A 313 4.14 21.49 21.80
C ALA A 313 3.02 20.46 21.68
N VAL A 314 2.55 20.22 20.45
CA VAL A 314 1.55 19.19 20.12
C VAL A 314 2.08 18.30 19.00
N SER A 315 1.71 17.02 18.97
CA SER A 315 2.08 16.14 17.85
C SER A 315 1.39 16.60 16.55
N ALA A 316 1.95 16.27 15.39
CA ALA A 316 1.30 16.56 14.11
C ALA A 316 -0.12 15.97 14.03
N GLY A 317 -0.30 14.73 14.48
CA GLY A 317 -1.61 14.08 14.51
C GLY A 317 -2.63 14.81 15.40
N ASP A 318 -2.22 15.26 16.59
CA ASP A 318 -3.09 16.03 17.49
C ASP A 318 -3.40 17.42 16.92
N HIS A 319 -2.42 18.07 16.30
CA HIS A 319 -2.58 19.37 15.65
C HIS A 319 -3.62 19.31 14.52
N HIS A 320 -3.51 18.30 13.65
CA HIS A 320 -4.45 18.07 12.55
C HIS A 320 -5.75 17.35 12.99
N ARG A 321 -5.80 16.90 14.24
CA ARG A 321 -6.89 16.12 14.86
C ARG A 321 -7.19 14.77 14.19
N GLN A 322 -6.24 14.26 13.41
CA GLN A 322 -6.28 12.96 12.74
C GLN A 322 -4.87 12.58 12.27
N GLY A 323 -4.68 11.30 11.96
CA GLY A 323 -3.43 10.83 11.39
C GLY A 323 -2.26 10.76 12.38
N ASP A 324 -1.07 10.59 11.83
CA ASP A 324 0.20 10.60 12.56
C ASP A 324 1.29 11.28 11.71
N GLY A 325 2.42 11.63 12.31
CA GLY A 325 3.49 12.34 11.61
C GLY A 325 4.84 12.34 12.32
N THR A 326 5.85 12.82 11.60
CA THR A 326 7.25 12.81 12.06
C THR A 326 7.67 14.11 12.73
N TYR A 327 6.73 14.93 13.24
CA TYR A 327 7.04 16.21 13.88
C TYR A 327 6.04 16.63 14.96
N HIS A 328 6.45 17.62 15.74
CA HIS A 328 5.60 18.37 16.66
C HIS A 328 5.49 19.82 16.22
N VAL A 329 4.35 20.44 16.49
CA VAL A 329 4.08 21.86 16.26
C VAL A 329 4.19 22.61 17.58
N ILE A 330 4.96 23.70 17.59
CA ILE A 330 5.02 24.66 18.69
C ILE A 330 4.48 26.00 18.17
N PRO A 331 3.28 26.42 18.61
CA PRO A 331 2.76 27.75 18.28
C PRO A 331 3.66 28.84 18.88
N CYS A 332 3.96 29.89 18.14
CA CYS A 332 4.79 31.00 18.60
C CYS A 332 4.30 32.34 18.02
N GLY A 333 3.33 32.97 18.68
CA GLY A 333 2.65 34.13 18.13
C GLY A 333 1.65 33.72 17.05
N ASP A 334 1.72 34.36 15.88
CA ASP A 334 0.90 34.02 14.70
C ASP A 334 1.59 32.99 13.78
N GLU A 335 2.77 32.51 14.16
CA GLU A 335 3.57 31.56 13.39
C GLU A 335 3.75 30.23 14.15
N GLU A 336 4.16 29.20 13.43
CA GLU A 336 4.35 27.84 13.94
C GLU A 336 5.78 27.38 13.67
N ILE A 337 6.35 26.70 14.68
CA ILE A 337 7.64 26.03 14.57
C ILE A 337 7.40 24.53 14.56
N HIS A 338 7.93 23.86 13.55
CA HIS A 338 7.90 22.41 13.46
C HIS A 338 9.22 21.84 13.96
N VAL A 339 9.14 20.85 14.85
CA VAL A 339 10.30 20.13 15.40
C VAL A 339 10.21 18.68 14.97
N SER A 340 11.16 18.24 14.14
CA SER A 340 11.19 16.88 13.62
C SER A 340 11.53 15.88 14.72
N THR A 341 10.91 14.71 14.65
CA THR A 341 11.22 13.52 15.46
C THR A 341 12.36 12.69 14.87
N LEU A 342 12.78 12.98 13.62
CA LEU A 342 13.81 12.23 12.90
C LEU A 342 15.24 12.74 13.21
N GLY A 343 15.36 13.80 14.00
CA GLY A 343 16.63 14.41 14.37
C GLY A 343 16.45 15.83 14.86
N ARG A 344 17.55 16.56 14.99
CA ARG A 344 17.56 17.95 15.50
C ARG A 344 17.09 18.99 14.46
N PHE A 345 16.18 18.62 13.58
CA PHE A 345 15.72 19.48 12.50
C PHE A 345 14.51 20.31 12.94
N VAL A 346 14.51 21.58 12.56
CA VAL A 346 13.41 22.51 12.81
C VAL A 346 13.11 23.32 11.55
N THR A 347 11.86 23.70 11.36
CA THR A 347 11.44 24.62 10.29
C THR A 347 10.35 25.56 10.80
N GLY A 348 10.04 26.59 10.02
CA GLY A 348 8.94 27.52 10.22
C GLY A 348 8.52 28.08 8.86
N HIS A 349 7.41 28.84 8.84
CA HIS A 349 6.85 29.34 7.58
C HIS A 349 7.77 30.31 6.81
N ASP A 350 8.63 31.05 7.52
CA ASP A 350 9.61 31.99 6.94
C ASP A 350 11.05 31.62 7.37
N ASP A 351 11.98 31.58 6.42
CA ASP A 351 13.42 31.40 6.64
C ASP A 351 14.04 32.48 7.54
N ARG A 352 13.34 33.61 7.73
CA ARG A 352 13.70 34.74 8.59
C ARG A 352 12.95 34.74 9.93
N HIS A 353 12.29 33.62 10.28
CA HIS A 353 11.56 33.50 11.53
C HIS A 353 12.46 33.91 12.73
N PRO A 354 11.97 34.75 13.67
CA PRO A 354 12.76 35.25 14.80
C PRO A 354 13.41 34.16 15.66
N ALA A 355 12.78 32.98 15.75
CA ALA A 355 13.30 31.82 16.49
C ALA A 355 14.52 31.15 15.86
N ARG A 356 14.80 31.36 14.56
CA ARG A 356 15.83 30.60 13.83
C ARG A 356 17.18 30.65 14.51
N GLN A 357 17.68 31.85 14.78
CA GLN A 357 18.99 32.04 15.39
C GLN A 357 19.06 31.34 16.76
N ALA A 358 18.04 31.49 17.59
CA ALA A 358 17.99 30.90 18.92
C ALA A 358 17.97 29.36 18.89
N LEU A 359 17.25 28.77 17.93
CA LEU A 359 17.19 27.32 17.75
C LEU A 359 18.52 26.77 17.20
N GLU A 360 19.12 27.46 16.22
CA GLU A 360 20.45 27.10 15.70
C GLU A 360 21.52 27.15 16.80
N GLU A 361 21.53 28.20 17.63
CA GLU A 361 22.40 28.33 18.81
C GLU A 361 22.16 27.23 19.86
N ALA A 362 20.92 26.75 19.98
CA ALA A 362 20.57 25.60 20.82
C ALA A 362 20.92 24.23 20.18
N GLY A 363 21.60 24.24 19.04
CA GLY A 363 22.14 23.07 18.36
C GLY A 363 21.14 22.38 17.43
N PHE A 364 19.99 23.00 17.15
CA PHE A 364 19.10 22.54 16.08
C PHE A 364 19.65 22.95 14.71
N ARG A 365 19.16 22.28 13.68
CA ARG A 365 19.42 22.61 12.28
C ARG A 365 18.14 23.15 11.67
N TRP A 366 18.18 24.41 11.25
CA TRP A 366 17.07 25.01 10.51
C TRP A 366 17.05 24.45 9.08
N ILE A 367 15.88 23.97 8.66
CA ILE A 367 15.63 23.52 7.29
C ILE A 367 15.00 24.71 6.56
N ASP A 368 15.82 25.40 5.78
CA ASP A 368 15.36 26.53 4.97
C ASP A 368 14.72 26.09 3.65
N GLY A 369 14.09 27.00 2.92
CA GLY A 369 13.42 26.67 1.65
C GLY A 369 14.37 26.05 0.60
N THR A 370 15.66 26.35 0.64
CA THR A 370 16.65 25.75 -0.29
C THR A 370 16.95 24.31 0.08
N THR A 371 17.15 24.02 1.37
CA THR A 371 17.43 22.68 1.89
C THR A 371 16.18 21.81 1.86
N GLY A 372 15.07 22.36 2.33
CA GLY A 372 13.76 21.73 2.36
C GLY A 372 13.26 21.36 0.97
N GLY A 373 13.54 22.17 -0.05
CA GLY A 373 13.18 21.92 -1.44
C GLY A 373 14.03 20.88 -2.19
N ILE A 374 15.04 20.27 -1.55
CA ILE A 374 15.84 19.20 -2.18
C ILE A 374 14.95 17.99 -2.45
N ARG A 375 14.81 17.60 -3.72
CA ARG A 375 13.96 16.48 -4.16
C ARG A 375 14.66 15.15 -3.96
N VAL A 376 14.13 14.30 -3.08
CA VAL A 376 14.65 12.94 -2.82
C VAL A 376 14.04 11.95 -3.82
N THR A 377 14.86 11.54 -4.80
CA THR A 377 14.41 10.66 -5.89
C THR A 377 14.60 9.18 -5.59
N GLY A 378 13.84 8.33 -6.27
CA GLY A 378 13.95 6.87 -6.15
C GLY A 378 13.47 6.29 -4.83
N LEU A 379 13.00 7.10 -3.87
CA LEU A 379 12.40 6.65 -2.62
C LEU A 379 10.87 6.77 -2.74
N CYS A 380 10.18 5.64 -2.83
CA CYS A 380 8.73 5.62 -3.04
C CYS A 380 8.02 5.64 -1.68
N VAL A 381 7.69 6.85 -1.21
CA VAL A 381 6.89 7.11 -0.01
C VAL A 381 5.50 7.55 -0.46
N TYR A 382 4.46 6.95 0.12
CA TYR A 382 3.08 7.36 -0.13
C TYR A 382 2.80 8.70 0.54
N HIS A 383 2.11 9.61 -0.13
CA HIS A 383 1.70 10.90 0.43
C HIS A 383 0.45 11.40 -0.31
N PHE A 384 -0.69 11.54 0.40
CA PHE A 384 -1.98 11.98 -0.14
C PHE A 384 -2.37 11.38 -1.51
N GLY A 385 -2.31 10.05 -1.62
CA GLY A 385 -2.69 9.35 -2.85
C GLY A 385 -1.57 9.24 -3.89
N ALA A 386 -0.51 10.05 -3.76
CA ALA A 386 0.62 10.09 -4.66
C ALA A 386 1.82 9.29 -4.14
N ARG A 387 2.74 8.99 -5.06
CA ARG A 387 4.01 8.27 -4.84
C ARG A 387 5.14 8.94 -5.60
N GLU A 388 4.99 10.23 -5.83
CA GLU A 388 5.99 11.06 -6.47
C GLU A 388 7.18 11.24 -5.52
N PRO A 389 8.38 11.58 -6.03
CA PRO A 389 9.47 11.99 -5.15
C PRO A 389 8.97 13.04 -4.16
N LEU A 390 9.45 13.00 -2.93
CA LEU A 390 9.16 14.00 -1.90
C LEU A 390 10.40 14.85 -1.69
N ASP A 391 10.20 16.07 -1.20
CA ASP A 391 11.32 16.93 -0.81
C ASP A 391 11.71 16.69 0.66
N VAL A 392 12.85 17.25 1.06
CA VAL A 392 13.40 17.09 2.41
C VAL A 392 12.43 17.64 3.46
N ASP A 393 11.76 18.76 3.19
CA ASP A 393 10.80 19.34 4.12
C ASP A 393 9.64 18.37 4.40
N THR A 394 9.03 17.86 3.33
CA THR A 394 7.93 16.89 3.43
C THR A 394 8.37 15.61 4.15
N LEU A 395 9.61 15.14 3.92
CA LEU A 395 10.13 13.92 4.57
C LEU A 395 10.56 14.14 6.02
N LEU A 396 10.97 15.34 6.43
CA LEU A 396 11.33 15.59 7.82
C LEU A 396 10.11 15.94 8.69
N PHE A 397 9.12 16.59 8.08
CA PHE A 397 7.89 17.08 8.70
C PHE A 397 6.66 16.41 8.06
N TYR A 398 6.76 15.10 7.90
CA TYR A 398 5.73 14.28 7.28
C TYR A 398 4.50 14.17 8.17
N TRP A 399 3.31 14.24 7.57
CA TRP A 399 2.04 13.91 8.21
C TRP A 399 1.11 13.26 7.20
N GLN A 400 0.31 12.30 7.68
CA GLN A 400 -0.71 11.63 6.87
C GLN A 400 -1.92 11.28 7.73
N ASP A 401 -3.11 11.36 7.13
CA ASP A 401 -4.43 11.14 7.74
C ASP A 401 -4.76 9.68 8.10
#